data_AF-A0A9P1EJ70-F1
#
_entry.id   AF-A0A9P1EJ70-F1
#
_cell.length_a   1.000
_cell.length_b   1.000
_cell.length_c   1.000
_cell.angle_alpha   90.00
_cell.angle_beta   90.00
_cell.angle_gamma   90.00
#
_symmetry.space_group_name_H-M   'P 1'
#
loop_
_entity.id
_entity.type
_entity.pdbx_description
1 polymer ?
#
loop_
_entity_poly.entity_id
_entity_poly.type
_entity_poly.pdbx_seq_one_letter_code
_entity_poly.pdbx_strand_id
1 'polypeptide(L)' 'MWNLRSAIWPRKYLGQQVYLRVWNSEHSLLTEFDLPPGTLFCGLANNQQFRCSTPACSSSLKV' A
#
# COMPACT_ATOMS: atom_id res chain seq x y z
N MET A 1 -5.12 0.68 2.93
CA MET A 1 -4.83 1.67 4.02
C MET A 1 -5.74 2.88 3.90
N TRP A 2 -6.24 3.42 5.01
CA TRP A 2 -7.17 4.56 5.04
C TRP A 2 -6.62 5.69 5.89
N ASN A 3 -6.70 6.94 5.40
CA ASN A 3 -6.23 8.12 6.13
C ASN A 3 -7.43 8.97 6.58
N LEU A 4 -7.69 9.01 7.89
CA LEU A 4 -8.69 9.89 8.48
C LEU A 4 -8.02 11.15 9.02
N ARG A 5 -8.52 12.31 8.58
CA ARG A 5 -8.01 13.63 8.97
C ARG A 5 -9.15 14.57 9.31
N SER A 6 -8.87 15.50 10.22
CA SER A 6 -9.75 16.63 10.47
C SER A 6 -9.92 17.50 9.21
N ALA A 7 -11.16 17.89 8.90
CA ALA A 7 -11.45 18.86 7.83
C ALA A 7 -11.04 20.30 8.20
N ILE A 8 -10.90 20.60 9.51
CA ILE A 8 -10.37 21.87 10.00
C ILE A 8 -8.86 21.90 9.77
N TRP A 9 -8.42 22.76 8.84
CA TRP A 9 -7.03 22.84 8.36
C TRP A 9 -5.96 23.04 9.45
N PRO A 10 -6.11 23.97 10.42
CA PRO A 10 -5.10 24.15 11.46
C PRO A 10 -4.78 22.90 12.27
N ARG A 11 -5.77 22.02 12.50
CA ARG A 11 -5.60 20.78 13.27
C ARG A 11 -4.78 19.72 12.53
N LYS A 12 -4.70 19.83 11.20
CA LYS A 12 -3.87 18.95 10.38
C LYS A 12 -2.38 19.15 10.66
N TYR A 13 -1.94 20.40 10.85
CA TYR A 13 -0.55 20.71 11.20
C TYR A 13 -0.18 20.31 12.62
N LEU A 14 -1.16 20.27 13.53
CA LEU A 14 -0.98 19.73 14.87
C LEU A 14 -0.88 18.19 14.91
N GLY A 15 -1.03 17.52 13.77
CA GLY A 15 -0.94 16.06 13.68
C GLY A 15 -2.22 15.32 14.02
N GLN A 16 -3.38 15.98 14.03
CA GLN A 16 -4.67 15.32 14.24
C GLN A 16 -5.08 14.50 12.99
N GLN A 17 -4.46 13.34 12.83
CA GLN A 17 -4.71 12.36 11.78
C GLN A 17 -4.47 10.94 12.29
N VAL A 18 -5.21 9.97 11.75
CA VAL A 18 -5.04 8.55 12.07
C VAL A 18 -5.09 7.71 10.80
N TYR A 19 -4.24 6.70 10.74
CA TYR A 19 -4.24 5.70 9.67
C TYR A 19 -4.91 4.43 10.16
N LEU A 20 -5.86 3.92 9.38
CA LEU A 20 -6.55 2.66 9.65
C LEU A 20 -6.21 1.62 8.57
N ARG A 21 -6.02 0.38 9.02
CA ARG A 21 -5.89 -0.79 8.16
C ARG A 21 -6.96 -1.79 8.54
N VAL A 22 -7.73 -2.25 7.56
CA VAL A 22 -8.54 -3.45 7.69
C VAL A 22 -7.69 -4.61 7.20
N TRP A 23 -7.59 -5.65 8.01
CA TRP A 23 -6.82 -6.85 7.67
C TRP A 23 -7.71 -7.83 6.91
N ASN A 24 -7.15 -8.41 5.86
CA ASN A 24 -7.75 -9.52 5.13
C ASN A 24 -6.79 -10.72 5.21
N SER A 25 -7.31 -11.92 5.40
CA SER A 25 -6.51 -13.15 5.38
C SER A 25 -6.12 -13.55 3.96
N GLU A 26 -6.97 -13.23 2.98
CA GLU A 26 -6.78 -13.60 1.58
C GLU A 26 -6.24 -12.41 0.76
N HIS A 27 -5.29 -12.69 -0.14
CA HIS A 27 -4.78 -11.70 -1.09
C HIS A 27 -5.61 -11.73 -2.38
N SER A 28 -6.54 -10.79 -2.52
CA SER A 28 -7.39 -10.67 -3.70
C SER A 28 -7.41 -9.24 -4.22
N LEU A 29 -7.17 -9.09 -5.53
CA LEU A 29 -7.21 -7.81 -6.26
C LEU A 29 -8.60 -7.14 -6.21
N LEU A 30 -9.65 -7.90 -5.88
CA LEU A 30 -10.99 -7.34 -5.66
C LEU A 30 -11.09 -6.59 -4.33
N THR A 31 -10.24 -6.93 -3.36
CA THR A 31 -10.28 -6.39 -1.99
C THR A 31 -9.18 -5.36 -1.73
N GLU A 32 -7.94 -5.66 -2.12
CA GLU A 32 -6.79 -4.78 -2.00
C GLU A 32 -6.00 -4.85 -3.30
N PHE A 33 -5.78 -3.71 -3.93
CA PHE A 33 -4.95 -3.62 -5.13
C PHE A 33 -3.48 -3.60 -4.76
N ASP A 34 -2.67 -4.23 -5.61
CA ASP A 34 -1.23 -4.09 -5.57
C ASP A 34 -0.80 -2.65 -5.83
N LEU A 35 0.44 -2.35 -5.46
CA LEU A 35 1.01 -1.04 -5.75
C LEU A 35 1.06 -0.81 -7.26
N PRO A 36 0.56 0.32 -7.76
CA PRO A 36 0.58 0.60 -9.19
C PRO A 36 2.03 0.76 -9.69
N PRO A 37 2.27 0.47 -10.98
CA PRO A 37 3.58 0.66 -11.59
C PRO A 37 3.99 2.13 -11.55
N GLY A 38 5.28 2.40 -11.28
CA GLY A 38 5.81 3.77 -11.17
C GLY A 38 5.58 4.43 -9.81
N THR A 39 5.20 3.65 -8.78
CA THR A 39 5.18 4.15 -7.40
C THR A 39 6.59 4.49 -6.93
N LEU A 40 6.71 5.63 -6.24
CA LEU A 40 7.95 6.05 -5.63
C LEU A 40 8.17 5.25 -4.34
N PHE A 41 9.34 4.63 -4.23
CA PHE A 41 9.78 3.99 -2.99
C PHE A 41 10.50 4.99 -2.11
N CYS A 42 10.39 4.82 -0.79
CA CYS A 42 11.10 5.65 0.18
C CYS A 42 11.79 4.79 1.25
N GLY A 43 12.97 5.26 1.70
CA GLY A 43 13.72 4.64 2.80
C GLY A 43 14.02 3.16 2.56
N LEU A 44 13.66 2.33 3.55
CA LEU A 44 13.89 0.88 3.52
C LEU A 44 13.08 0.15 2.42
N ALA A 45 12.05 0.79 1.88
CA ALA A 45 11.26 0.23 0.78
C ALA A 45 11.96 0.34 -0.58
N ASN A 46 13.06 1.09 -0.71
CA ASN A 46 13.79 1.25 -1.97
C ASN A 46 14.36 -0.06 -2.54
N ASN A 47 14.64 -1.03 -1.67
CA ASN A 47 15.13 -2.35 -2.05
C ASN A 47 14.02 -3.42 -2.02
N GLN A 48 12.76 -3.03 -1.77
CA GLN A 48 11.61 -3.88 -2.00
C GLN A 48 11.24 -3.79 -3.49
N GLN A 49 12.13 -4.33 -4.35
CA GLN A 49 11.60 -4.97 -5.54
C GLN A 49 10.61 -6.00 -5.01
N PHE A 50 9.36 -5.95 -5.48
CA PHE A 50 8.35 -6.96 -5.22
C PHE A 50 8.88 -8.34 -5.61
N ARG A 51 9.70 -8.95 -4.76
CA ARG A 51 9.85 -10.38 -4.67
C ARG A 51 8.54 -10.82 -4.07
N CYS A 52 7.58 -11.01 -4.96
CA CYS A 52 6.40 -11.77 -4.63
C CYS A 52 6.88 -13.09 -4.01
N SER A 53 6.75 -13.19 -2.69
CA SER A 53 6.98 -14.43 -1.94
C SER A 53 5.78 -15.37 -2.05
N THR A 54 4.78 -15.03 -2.88
CA THR A 54 3.71 -15.92 -3.27
C THR A 54 4.01 -16.54 -4.65
N PRO A 55 3.86 -17.87 -4.80
CA PRO A 55 4.14 -18.56 -6.07
C PRO A 55 3.21 -18.14 -7.23
N ALA A 56 2.18 -17.32 -7.00
CA ALA A 56 1.23 -16.85 -8.02
C ALA A 56 1.76 -15.70 -8.89
N CYS A 57 2.86 -15.05 -8.52
CA CYS A 57 3.38 -13.87 -9.21
C CYS A 57 4.54 -14.19 -10.17
N SER A 58 4.92 -15.47 -10.31
CA SER A 58 5.94 -15.92 -11.27
C SER A 58 5.37 -16.32 -12.64
N SER A 59 4.05 -16.27 -12.85
CA SER A 59 3.41 -16.82 -14.07
C SER A 59 3.05 -15.79 -15.15
N SER A 60 3.49 -14.53 -15.04
CA SER A 60 3.30 -13.54 -16.11
C SER A 60 4.61 -12.96 -16.61
N LEU A 61 5.51 -13.84 -17.07
CA LEU A 61 6.42 -13.52 -18.17
C LEU A 61 6.74 -14.81 -18.96
N LYS A 62 5.77 -15.24 -19.76
CA LYS A 62 6.02 -16.08 -20.94
C LYS A 62 5.53 -15.32 -22.16
N VAL A 63 6.42 -14.51 -22.72
CA VAL A 63 6.60 -14.31 -24.17
C VAL A 63 8.10 -14.18 -24.39
#